data_AF-A0A7V9MFU9-F1
#
_entry.id   AF-A0A7V9MFU9-F1
#
_cell.length_a   1.000
_cell.length_b   1.000
_cell.length_c   1.000
_cell.angle_alpha   90.00
_cell.angle_beta   90.00
_cell.angle_gamma   90.00
#
_symmetry.space_group_name_H-M   'P 1'
#
loop_
_entity.id
_entity.type
_entity.pdbx_description
1 polymer ?
#
loop_
_entity_poly.entity_id
_entity_poly.type
_entity_poly.pdbx_seq_one_letter_code
_entity_poly.pdbx_strand_id
1 'polypeptide(L)'
;MKLTVPQRDALEALLKAQGELGPLLAGTLDAIALGRWDDLPDAELDWERVRALAEAQGIGEADVVWDLAAGLAAPAKSSAHGGKAASKRARPRRSGRQ
;
A
#
# COMPACT_ATOMS: atom_id res chain seq x y z
N MET A 1 2.11 4.68 -16.30
CA MET A 1 0.85 4.85 -17.05
C MET A 1 0.18 6.13 -16.56
N LYS A 2 0.05 7.14 -17.41
CA LYS A 2 -0.71 8.37 -17.09
C LYS A 2 -2.13 8.21 -17.65
N LEU A 3 -3.14 8.61 -16.88
CA LEU A 3 -4.52 8.63 -17.37
C LEU A 3 -4.70 9.90 -18.20
N THR A 4 -4.92 9.74 -19.50
CA THR A 4 -5.24 10.88 -20.38
C THR A 4 -6.62 11.43 -20.06
N VAL A 5 -6.89 12.69 -20.42
CA VAL A 5 -8.21 13.32 -20.20
C VAL A 5 -9.37 12.46 -20.72
N PRO A 6 -9.32 11.88 -21.94
CA PRO A 6 -10.39 11.00 -22.41
C PRO A 6 -10.55 9.70 -21.60
N GLN A 7 -9.46 9.14 -21.07
CA GLN A 7 -9.51 7.93 -20.24
C GLN A 7 -10.14 8.21 -18.88
N ARG A 8 -9.84 9.39 -18.31
CA ARG A 8 -10.47 9.87 -17.08
C ARG A 8 -11.96 10.09 -17.26
N ASP A 9 -12.34 10.77 -18.34
CA ASP A 9 -13.75 11.09 -18.64
C ASP A 9 -14.55 9.80 -18.92
N ALA A 10 -13.96 8.81 -19.60
CA ALA A 10 -14.57 7.50 -19.80
C ALA A 10 -14.76 6.75 -18.47
N LEU A 11 -13.77 6.81 -17.57
CA LEU A 11 -13.86 6.19 -16.25
C LEU A 11 -14.95 6.86 -15.38
N GLU A 12 -15.03 8.19 -15.42
CA GLU A 12 -16.09 8.94 -14.75
C GLU A 12 -17.48 8.57 -15.28
N ALA A 13 -17.63 8.42 -16.60
CA ALA A 13 -18.87 7.98 -17.22
C ALA A 13 -19.25 6.55 -16.79
N LEU A 14 -18.28 5.64 -16.69
CA LEU A 14 -18.51 4.26 -16.23
C LEU A 14 -18.95 4.21 -14.77
N LEU A 15 -18.37 5.02 -13.89
CA LEU A 15 -18.79 5.11 -12.49
C LEU A 15 -20.21 5.68 -12.40
N LYS A 16 -20.51 6.77 -13.11
CA LYS A 16 -21.87 7.34 -13.14
C LYS A 16 -22.92 6.35 -13.66
N ALA A 17 -22.54 5.48 -14.61
CA ALA A 17 -23.43 4.46 -15.17
C ALA A 17 -23.73 3.29 -14.21
N GLN A 18 -22.94 3.09 -13.14
CA GLN A 18 -23.20 2.02 -12.16
C GLN A 18 -24.42 2.28 -11.26
N GLY A 19 -24.97 3.50 -11.21
CA GLY A 19 -26.15 3.81 -10.41
C GLY A 19 -25.82 4.15 -8.96
N GLU A 20 -26.33 3.38 -7.99
CA GLU A 20 -26.07 3.58 -6.55
C GLU A 20 -24.60 3.27 -6.22
N LEU A 21 -23.76 4.30 -6.33
CA LEU A 21 -22.38 4.25 -5.88
C LEU A 21 -22.38 4.23 -4.36
N GLY A 22 -22.13 3.05 -3.79
CA GLY A 22 -21.90 2.92 -2.35
C GLY A 22 -20.78 3.87 -1.88
N PRO A 23 -20.67 4.14 -0.57
CA PRO A 23 -19.77 5.15 -0.01
C PRO A 23 -18.30 5.03 -0.44
N LEU A 24 -17.86 3.84 -0.86
CA LEU A 24 -16.53 3.59 -1.39
C LEU A 24 -16.31 4.16 -2.80
N LEU A 25 -17.32 4.17 -3.68
CA LEU A 25 -17.20 4.66 -5.05
C LEU A 25 -17.49 6.17 -5.16
N ALA A 26 -18.27 6.74 -4.24
CA ALA A 26 -18.49 8.18 -4.18
C ALA A 26 -17.15 8.94 -3.98
N GLY A 27 -16.31 8.48 -3.05
CA GLY A 27 -14.98 9.07 -2.85
C GLY A 27 -14.03 8.89 -4.04
N THR A 28 -14.23 7.84 -4.85
CA THR A 28 -13.45 7.60 -6.06
C THR A 28 -13.72 8.66 -7.13
N LEU A 29 -14.97 9.12 -7.29
CA LEU A 29 -15.30 10.19 -8.25
C LEU A 29 -14.61 11.51 -7.88
N ASP A 30 -14.65 11.89 -6.60
CA ASP A 30 -13.95 13.09 -6.12
C ASP A 30 -12.43 12.96 -6.31
N ALA A 31 -11.84 11.80 -6.02
CA ALA A 31 -10.41 11.56 -6.21
C ALA A 31 -9.99 11.61 -7.69
N ILE A 32 -10.82 11.11 -8.60
CA ILE A 32 -10.58 11.19 -10.06
C ILE A 32 -10.62 12.66 -10.52
N ALA A 33 -11.58 13.44 -10.03
CA ALA A 33 -11.75 14.84 -10.40
C ALA A 33 -10.63 15.76 -9.85
N LEU A 34 -10.13 15.48 -8.65
CA LEU A 34 -9.11 16.29 -7.97
C LEU A 34 -7.70 16.07 -8.51
N GLY A 35 -7.41 14.91 -9.09
CA GLY A 35 -6.07 14.60 -9.57
C GLY A 35 -5.73 15.30 -10.89
N ARG A 36 -4.57 15.97 -10.94
CA ARG A 36 -3.91 16.38 -12.19
C ARG A 36 -3.14 15.20 -12.79
N TRP A 37 -3.88 14.15 -13.16
CA TRP A 37 -3.32 12.88 -13.65
C TRP A 37 -2.49 13.03 -14.94
N ASP A 38 -2.70 14.11 -15.69
CA ASP A 38 -1.99 14.44 -16.94
C ASP A 38 -0.59 15.05 -16.70
N ASP A 39 -0.42 15.77 -15.58
CA ASP A 39 0.80 16.53 -15.26
C ASP A 39 1.74 15.78 -14.30
N LEU A 40 1.52 14.46 -14.13
CA LEU A 40 2.45 13.64 -13.36
C LEU A 40 3.76 13.48 -14.14
N PRO A 41 4.92 13.71 -13.51
CA PRO A 41 6.19 13.40 -14.15
C PRO A 41 6.30 11.91 -14.46
N ASP A 42 7.10 11.56 -15.46
CA ASP A 42 7.46 10.17 -15.66
C ASP A 42 8.23 9.69 -14.43
N ALA A 43 7.68 8.67 -13.77
CA ALA A 43 8.25 8.15 -12.54
C ALA A 43 9.51 7.35 -12.88
N GLU A 44 10.67 8.01 -12.74
CA GLU A 44 11.96 7.34 -12.75
C GLU A 44 12.36 7.04 -11.30
N LEU A 45 12.63 5.77 -11.04
CA LEU A 45 13.11 5.32 -9.75
C LEU A 45 14.36 4.47 -9.94
N ASP A 46 15.36 4.72 -9.11
CA ASP A 46 16.58 3.91 -9.06
C ASP A 46 16.26 2.58 -8.37
N TRP A 47 15.90 1.57 -9.17
CA TRP A 47 15.50 0.25 -8.68
C TRP A 47 16.63 -0.48 -7.94
N GLU A 48 17.88 -0.25 -8.30
CA GLU A 48 19.02 -0.82 -7.58
C GLU A 48 19.09 -0.27 -6.14
N ARG A 49 18.84 1.03 -5.99
CA ARG A 49 18.72 1.66 -4.67
C ARG A 49 17.52 1.16 -3.88
N VAL A 50 16.36 0.96 -4.51
CA VAL A 50 15.17 0.40 -3.85
C VAL A 50 15.45 -0.99 -3.30
N ARG A 51 16.07 -1.85 -4.12
CA ARG A 51 16.42 -3.22 -3.74
C ARG A 51 17.40 -3.24 -2.57
N ALA A 52 18.46 -2.43 -2.63
CA ALA A 52 19.41 -2.31 -1.53
C ALA A 52 18.75 -1.81 -0.23
N LEU A 53 17.81 -0.86 -0.32
CA LEU A 53 17.04 -0.37 0.83
C LEU A 53 16.09 -1.43 1.39
N ALA A 54 15.45 -2.21 0.54
CA ALA A 54 14.56 -3.30 0.92
C ALA A 54 15.34 -4.40 1.66
N GLU A 55 16.49 -4.81 1.12
CA GLU A 55 17.38 -5.79 1.74
C GLU A 55 17.95 -5.29 3.08
N ALA A 56 18.39 -4.02 3.14
CA ALA A 56 18.96 -3.44 4.35
C ALA A 56 17.93 -3.26 5.48
N GLN A 57 16.65 -3.09 5.15
CA GLN A 57 15.56 -2.89 6.11
C GLN A 57 14.76 -4.18 6.37
N GLY A 58 14.89 -5.20 5.53
CA GLY A 58 14.13 -6.44 5.62
C GLY A 58 12.63 -6.27 5.30
N ILE A 59 12.29 -5.31 4.44
CA ILE A 59 10.91 -5.02 4.00
C ILE A 59 10.76 -5.28 2.50
N GLY A 60 9.53 -5.24 1.99
CA GLY A 60 9.27 -5.35 0.56
C GLY A 60 9.69 -4.10 -0.21
N GLU A 61 10.08 -4.26 -1.48
CA GLU A 61 10.38 -3.12 -2.36
C GLU A 61 9.19 -2.17 -2.51
N ALA A 62 7.96 -2.69 -2.47
CA ALA A 62 6.74 -1.87 -2.51
C ALA A 62 6.62 -0.93 -1.29
N ASP A 63 6.99 -1.40 -0.10
CA ASP A 63 6.99 -0.58 1.11
C ASP A 63 8.05 0.52 1.03
N VAL A 64 9.24 0.21 0.48
CA VAL A 64 10.30 1.20 0.24
C VAL A 64 9.82 2.28 -0.73
N VAL A 65 9.18 1.90 -1.84
CA VAL A 65 8.64 2.84 -2.82
C VAL A 65 7.58 3.75 -2.17
N TRP A 66 6.73 3.19 -1.32
CA TRP A 66 5.72 3.95 -0.59
C TRP A 66 6.34 4.99 0.35
N ASP A 67 7.35 4.61 1.13
CA ASP A 67 8.05 5.52 2.03
C ASP A 67 8.78 6.65 1.27
N LEU A 68 9.46 6.30 0.18
CA LEU A 68 10.13 7.27 -0.68
C LEU A 68 9.14 8.27 -1.29
N ALA A 69 7.97 7.81 -1.76
CA ALA A 69 6.93 8.66 -2.32
C ALA A 69 6.28 9.57 -1.29
N ALA A 70 6.18 9.13 -0.02
CA ALA A 70 5.66 9.93 1.09
C ALA A 70 6.64 11.02 1.57
N GLY A 71 7.84 11.12 0.99
CA GLY A 71 8.89 12.04 1.45
C GLY A 71 9.45 11.66 2.82
N LEU A 72 9.18 10.43 3.27
CA LEU A 72 9.76 9.90 4.49
C LEU A 72 11.21 9.55 4.18
N ALA A 73 12.14 10.24 4.82
CA ALA A 73 13.55 9.85 4.75
C ALA A 73 13.65 8.39 5.21
N ALA A 74 14.19 7.51 4.34
CA ALA A 74 14.32 6.09 4.61
C ALA A 74 14.83 5.91 6.05
N PRO A 75 14.05 5.27 6.95
CA PRO A 75 14.38 5.28 8.35
C PRO A 75 15.74 4.58 8.53
N ALA A 76 16.69 5.33 9.10
CA ALA A 76 17.97 4.76 9.49
C ALA A 76 17.70 3.65 10.51
N LYS A 77 17.81 2.39 10.06
CA LYS A 77 17.83 1.15 10.84
C LYS A 77 17.01 1.23 12.13
N SER A 78 15.67 1.26 12.01
CA SER A 78 14.86 0.93 13.17
C SER A 78 14.76 -0.60 13.28
N SER A 79 15.60 -1.18 14.13
CA SER A 79 15.51 -2.58 14.52
C SER A 79 14.25 -2.77 15.38
N ALA A 80 13.06 -2.86 14.78
CA ALA A 80 11.86 -3.18 15.54
C ALA A 80 10.68 -3.61 14.66
N HIS A 81 10.73 -4.84 14.13
CA HIS A 81 9.56 -5.71 14.22
C HIS A 81 10.01 -7.16 14.38
N GLY A 82 10.32 -7.49 15.65
CA GLY A 82 10.55 -8.85 16.09
C GLY A 82 9.36 -9.72 15.70
N GLY A 83 9.63 -10.73 14.89
CA GLY A 83 8.70 -11.83 14.62
C GLY A 83 8.21 -12.38 15.95
N LYS A 84 6.90 -12.24 16.18
CA LYS A 84 6.20 -12.71 17.36
C LYS A 84 6.58 -14.17 17.63
N ALA A 85 7.22 -14.43 18.77
CA ALA A 85 7.29 -15.73 19.37
C ALA A 85 5.86 -16.19 19.71
N ALA A 86 5.22 -16.89 18.77
CA ALA A 86 3.92 -17.50 18.98
C ALA A 86 4.08 -18.70 19.91
N SER A 87 3.85 -18.41 21.18
CA SER A 87 3.55 -19.35 22.26
C SER A 87 2.62 -20.48 21.79
N LYS A 88 3.10 -21.73 21.87
CA LYS A 88 2.22 -22.89 22.11
C LYS A 88 2.47 -23.41 23.53
N ARG A 89 2.01 -22.64 24.52
CA ARG A 89 1.64 -23.18 25.83
C ARG A 89 0.20 -23.69 25.72
N ALA A 90 0.01 -24.99 25.60
CA ALA A 90 -1.26 -25.65 25.92
C ALA A 90 -1.14 -26.25 27.33
N ARG A 91 -2.03 -25.80 28.21
CA ARG A 91 -2.14 -26.12 29.64
C ARG A 91 -3.13 -27.30 29.84
N PRO A 92 -3.38 -27.78 31.08
CA PRO A 92 -3.33 -29.19 31.47
C PRO A 92 -4.66 -29.95 31.35
N ARG A 93 -4.61 -31.29 31.45
CA ARG A 93 -5.77 -32.12 31.86
C ARG A 93 -5.38 -33.00 33.04
N ARG A 94 -5.88 -32.62 34.22
CA ARG A 94 -5.81 -33.33 35.50
C ARG A 94 -7.00 -34.30 35.59
N SER A 95 -6.75 -35.56 35.96
CA SER A 95 -7.44 -36.35 37.01
C SER A 95 -7.60 -37.83 36.66
N GLY A 96 -7.17 -38.72 37.55
CA GLY A 96 -7.58 -40.13 37.52
C GLY A 96 -6.62 -41.08 38.24
N ARG A 97 -6.52 -40.97 39.57
CA ARG A 97 -5.88 -41.95 40.46
C ARG A 97 -6.97 -42.89 40.95
N GLN A 98 -6.83 -44.20 40.69
CA GLN A 98 -7.28 -45.28 41.56
C GLN A 98 -6.16 -46.31 41.62
#